data_AF-A0A109JGG9-F1
#
_entry.id   AF-A0A109JGG9-F1
#
_cell.length_a   1.000
_cell.length_b   1.000
_cell.length_c   1.000
_cell.angle_alpha   90.00
_cell.angle_beta   90.00
_cell.angle_gamma   90.00
#
_symmetry.space_group_name_H-M   'P 1'
#
loop_
_entity.id
_entity.type
_entity.pdbx_description
1 polymer ?
#
loop_
_entity_poly.entity_id
_entity_poly.type
_entity_poly.pdbx_seq_one_letter_code
_entity_poly.pdbx_strand_id
1 'polypeptide(L)'
;MTQSLVTSAIPFAVERADAVDAKLKQFRSELFGKEGKIRIALRGQGVHFMSITVVRGDMAEPTYLVFEMSVDGEPQHAFDTVGIKLGSFVSEILSVAGIKTAGTIGRLLASHHIRTGQGLFDIPGLDFCGTPGMSVARVKREYALARELRTYFDSNSPAGAALETVLRSLKPIPSSRHCSTLSHFPVLPLKSRQAQMSASSCLLSCKGLRNSSGRFSCC
;
A
#
# COMPACT_ATOMS: atom_id res chain seq x y z
N MET A 1 -14.58 -7.79 -3.41
CA MET A 1 -13.64 -7.27 -2.41
C MET A 1 -13.16 -5.93 -2.94
N THR A 2 -13.51 -4.85 -2.25
CA THR A 2 -13.17 -3.48 -2.66
C THR A 2 -11.76 -3.14 -2.20
N GLN A 3 -11.01 -2.44 -3.03
CA GLN A 3 -9.76 -1.79 -2.69
C GLN A 3 -9.94 -0.32 -3.02
N SER A 4 -9.50 0.56 -2.13
CA SER A 4 -9.60 2.00 -2.31
C SER A 4 -8.23 2.64 -2.43
N LEU A 5 -8.15 3.62 -3.32
CA LEU A 5 -7.00 4.48 -3.53
C LEU A 5 -7.42 5.87 -3.10
N VAL A 6 -6.67 6.43 -2.17
CA VAL A 6 -7.09 7.62 -1.44
C VAL A 6 -5.93 8.60 -1.45
N THR A 7 -6.17 9.77 -2.03
CA THR A 7 -5.22 10.88 -2.04
C THR A 7 -5.84 12.06 -1.31
N SER A 8 -5.27 12.50 -0.20
CA SER A 8 -5.69 13.71 0.49
C SER A 8 -4.58 14.75 0.43
N ALA A 9 -4.89 15.97 -0.01
CA ALA A 9 -3.93 17.07 -0.10
C ALA A 9 -4.38 18.25 0.77
N ILE A 10 -3.68 18.47 1.88
CA ILE A 10 -4.03 19.53 2.83
C ILE A 10 -3.09 20.73 2.59
N PRO A 11 -3.62 21.90 2.19
CA PRO A 11 -2.79 23.06 1.95
C PRO A 11 -2.20 23.61 3.25
N PHE A 12 -0.96 24.10 3.18
CA PHE A 12 -0.30 24.82 4.26
C PHE A 12 0.73 25.83 3.72
N ALA A 13 1.27 26.65 4.62
CA ALA A 13 2.14 27.76 4.25
C ALA A 13 3.53 27.27 3.80
N VAL A 14 4.02 27.80 2.67
CA VAL A 14 5.27 27.36 2.01
C VAL A 14 6.50 27.50 2.91
N GLU A 15 6.54 28.53 3.75
CA GLU A 15 7.63 28.81 4.68
C GLU A 15 7.79 27.71 5.77
N ARG A 16 6.81 26.80 5.90
CA ARG A 16 6.88 25.66 6.82
C ARG A 16 7.32 24.36 6.15
N ALA A 17 7.48 24.33 4.83
CA ALA A 17 7.73 23.10 4.06
C ALA A 17 8.96 22.33 4.57
N ASP A 18 10.07 23.04 4.79
CA ASP A 18 11.31 22.42 5.26
C ASP A 18 11.20 21.86 6.68
N ALA A 19 10.47 22.55 7.56
CA ALA A 19 10.22 22.08 8.92
C ALA A 19 9.35 20.81 8.92
N VAL A 20 8.33 20.76 8.07
CA VAL A 20 7.48 19.58 7.90
C VAL A 20 8.28 18.41 7.33
N ASP A 21 9.10 18.64 6.30
CA ASP A 21 9.99 17.60 5.75
C ASP A 21 10.99 17.08 6.80
N ALA A 22 11.58 17.97 7.60
CA ALA A 22 12.45 17.59 8.70
C ALA A 22 11.70 16.72 9.74
N LYS A 23 10.45 17.08 10.06
CA LYS A 23 9.62 16.30 10.98
C LYS A 23 9.29 14.91 10.42
N LEU A 24 8.93 14.80 9.15
CA LEU A 24 8.71 13.51 8.49
C LEU A 24 9.98 12.64 8.50
N LYS A 25 11.17 13.24 8.32
CA LYS A 25 12.46 12.53 8.41
C LYS A 25 12.70 11.92 9.79
N GLN A 26 12.26 12.57 10.87
CA GLN A 26 12.40 12.04 12.23
C GLN A 26 11.62 10.73 12.42
N PHE A 27 10.49 10.55 11.71
CA PHE A 27 9.68 9.33 11.80
C PHE A 27 10.21 8.15 10.98
N ARG A 28 11.37 8.26 10.30
CA ARG A 28 11.93 7.14 9.51
C ARG A 28 12.19 5.90 10.35
N SER A 29 12.73 6.05 11.55
CA SER A 29 12.98 4.91 12.45
C SER A 29 11.67 4.21 12.83
N GLU A 30 10.59 4.98 13.07
CA GLU A 30 9.27 4.45 13.43
C GLU A 30 8.55 3.76 12.26
N LEU A 31 8.89 4.13 11.01
CA LEU A 31 8.37 3.51 9.80
C LEU A 31 9.13 2.24 9.40
N PHE A 32 10.46 2.30 9.39
CA PHE A 32 11.31 1.24 8.84
C PHE A 32 11.87 0.29 9.91
N GLY A 33 11.87 0.70 11.17
CA GLY A 33 12.27 -0.15 12.29
C GLY A 33 11.37 -1.37 12.43
N LYS A 34 11.94 -2.50 12.86
CA LYS A 34 11.14 -3.71 13.16
C LYS A 34 10.14 -3.45 14.29
N GLU A 35 10.58 -2.70 15.30
CA GLU A 35 9.80 -2.27 16.46
C GLU A 35 9.22 -0.85 16.30
N GLY A 36 9.22 -0.31 15.08
CA GLY A 36 8.73 1.04 14.82
C GLY A 36 7.23 1.14 15.09
N LYS A 37 6.82 2.13 15.90
CA LYS A 37 5.44 2.27 16.38
C LYS A 37 4.45 2.51 15.24
N ILE A 38 4.83 3.30 14.24
CA ILE A 38 3.98 3.54 13.04
C ILE A 38 3.78 2.23 12.28
N ARG A 39 4.87 1.48 12.06
CA ARG A 39 4.80 0.18 11.38
C ARG A 39 3.90 -0.81 12.13
N ILE A 40 4.04 -0.88 13.45
CA ILE A 40 3.22 -1.74 14.31
C ILE A 40 1.75 -1.31 14.22
N ALA A 41 1.47 -0.01 14.31
CA ALA A 41 0.11 0.53 14.29
C ALA A 41 -0.63 0.25 12.97
N LEU A 42 0.07 0.26 11.83
CA LEU A 42 -0.48 -0.06 10.52
C LEU A 42 -0.56 -1.56 10.23
N ARG A 43 0.10 -2.40 11.04
CA ARG A 43 0.14 -3.84 10.81
C ARG A 43 -1.27 -4.44 10.94
N GLY A 44 -1.67 -5.17 9.90
CA GLY A 44 -2.97 -5.86 9.89
C GLY A 44 -4.17 -4.95 9.65
N GLN A 45 -3.96 -3.66 9.37
CA GLN A 45 -5.07 -2.71 9.10
C GLN A 45 -5.56 -2.75 7.64
N GLY A 46 -5.09 -3.69 6.82
CA GLY A 46 -5.45 -3.74 5.40
C GLY A 46 -4.84 -2.61 4.57
N VAL A 47 -3.81 -1.91 5.07
CA VAL A 47 -3.05 -0.91 4.31
C VAL A 47 -2.01 -1.64 3.47
N HIS A 48 -2.10 -1.50 2.14
CA HIS A 48 -1.13 -2.03 1.18
C HIS A 48 0.07 -1.12 1.03
N PHE A 49 -0.20 0.18 1.01
CA PHE A 49 0.77 1.23 0.82
C PHE A 49 0.28 2.50 1.50
N MET A 50 1.19 3.25 2.10
CA MET A 50 0.93 4.59 2.60
C MET A 50 2.17 5.48 2.44
N SER A 51 1.97 6.70 1.96
CA SER A 51 2.96 7.77 1.93
C SER A 51 2.38 9.04 2.60
N ILE A 52 3.29 9.83 3.18
CA ILE A 52 3.02 11.22 3.58
C ILE A 52 4.18 12.04 3.03
N THR A 53 3.88 13.05 2.22
CA THR A 53 4.91 13.85 1.54
C THR A 53 4.53 15.32 1.48
N VAL A 54 5.54 16.19 1.38
CA VAL A 54 5.34 17.61 1.09
C VAL A 54 5.48 17.83 -0.41
N VAL A 55 4.44 18.40 -1.02
CA VAL A 55 4.47 18.88 -2.40
C VAL A 55 4.52 20.40 -2.34
N ARG A 56 5.67 20.98 -2.70
CA ARG A 56 5.87 22.43 -2.73
C ARG A 56 5.13 23.01 -3.92
N GLY A 57 4.33 24.04 -3.67
CA GLY A 57 3.77 24.88 -4.71
C GLY A 57 4.78 25.91 -5.19
N ASP A 58 4.61 26.38 -6.42
CA ASP A 58 5.35 27.52 -6.98
C ASP A 58 4.70 28.86 -6.54
N MET A 59 5.18 30.01 -7.07
CA MET A 59 4.86 31.35 -6.54
C MET A 59 3.37 31.66 -6.29
N ALA A 60 2.44 31.07 -7.03
CA ALA A 60 1.00 31.29 -6.88
C ALA A 60 0.24 30.05 -6.36
N GLU A 61 0.92 28.92 -6.19
CA GLU A 61 0.31 27.65 -5.81
C GLU A 61 0.60 27.35 -4.34
N PRO A 62 -0.36 26.85 -3.57
CA PRO A 62 -0.11 26.50 -2.18
C PRO A 62 0.80 25.28 -2.08
N THR A 63 1.50 25.15 -0.95
CA THR A 63 2.22 23.93 -0.60
C THR A 63 1.24 22.95 0.05
N TYR A 64 1.35 21.67 -0.30
CA TYR A 64 0.44 20.63 0.18
C TYR A 64 1.16 19.57 1.01
N LEU A 65 0.50 19.14 2.07
CA LEU A 65 0.80 17.89 2.76
C LEU A 65 -0.08 16.80 2.15
N VAL A 66 0.55 15.88 1.40
CA VAL A 66 -0.15 14.86 0.62
C VAL A 66 -0.05 13.51 1.32
N PHE A 67 -1.21 12.91 1.57
CA PHE A 67 -1.37 11.54 2.04
C PHE A 67 -1.84 10.69 0.86
N GLU A 68 -1.06 9.68 0.49
CA GLU A 68 -1.48 8.70 -0.52
C GLU A 68 -1.58 7.33 0.14
N MET A 69 -2.69 6.64 -0.05
CA MET A 69 -2.96 5.36 0.59
C MET A 69 -3.64 4.40 -0.37
N SER A 70 -3.23 3.14 -0.30
CA SER A 70 -3.99 2.02 -0.86
C SER A 70 -4.43 1.11 0.28
N VAL A 71 -5.74 0.93 0.43
CA VAL A 71 -6.33 0.15 1.52
C VAL A 71 -7.35 -0.86 1.05
N ASP A 72 -7.52 -1.93 1.81
CA ASP A 72 -8.67 -2.82 1.71
C ASP A 72 -9.96 -2.07 2.11
N GLY A 73 -11.05 -2.28 1.37
CA GLY A 73 -12.35 -1.71 1.68
C GLY A 73 -12.61 -0.33 1.06
N GLU A 74 -13.49 0.43 1.71
CA GLU A 74 -13.94 1.76 1.28
C GLU A 74 -12.96 2.87 1.69
N PRO A 75 -12.95 4.05 1.02
CA PRO A 75 -12.03 5.13 1.33
C PRO A 75 -12.05 5.59 2.79
N GLN A 76 -13.23 5.56 3.43
CA GLN A 76 -13.39 5.94 4.84
C GLN A 76 -12.51 5.11 5.78
N HIS A 77 -12.28 3.83 5.46
CA HIS A 77 -11.40 2.97 6.24
C HIS A 77 -9.95 3.51 6.27
N ALA A 78 -9.49 4.14 5.19
CA ALA A 78 -8.17 4.77 5.16
C ALA A 78 -8.11 5.96 6.13
N PHE A 79 -9.12 6.84 6.08
CA PHE A 79 -9.20 8.02 6.95
C PHE A 79 -9.28 7.67 8.42
N ASP A 80 -10.10 6.66 8.76
CA ASP A 80 -10.27 6.18 10.12
C ASP A 80 -8.98 5.49 10.61
N THR A 81 -8.33 4.70 9.76
CA THR A 81 -7.03 4.08 10.09
C THR A 81 -6.00 5.14 10.46
N VAL A 82 -5.85 6.20 9.65
CA VAL A 82 -4.91 7.28 9.96
C VAL A 82 -5.32 8.04 11.23
N GLY A 83 -6.59 8.42 11.34
CA GLY A 83 -7.08 9.18 12.49
C GLY A 83 -6.95 8.44 13.82
N ILE A 84 -7.20 7.13 13.83
CA ILE A 84 -7.19 6.31 15.06
C ILE A 84 -5.79 5.75 15.34
N LYS A 85 -5.12 5.15 14.34
CA LYS A 85 -3.86 4.43 14.55
C LYS A 85 -2.63 5.34 14.50
N LEU A 86 -2.70 6.42 13.73
CA LEU A 86 -1.58 7.36 13.53
C LEU A 86 -1.86 8.76 14.09
N GLY A 87 -2.95 8.93 14.85
CA GLY A 87 -3.46 10.23 15.28
C GLY A 87 -2.41 11.09 15.98
N SER A 88 -1.61 10.54 16.90
CA SER A 88 -0.53 11.27 17.57
C SER A 88 0.56 11.74 16.60
N PHE A 89 1.09 10.84 15.77
CA PHE A 89 2.13 11.15 14.78
C PHE A 89 1.67 12.22 13.77
N VAL A 90 0.44 12.08 13.27
CA VAL A 90 -0.13 13.03 12.31
C VAL A 90 -0.43 14.37 12.99
N SER A 91 -0.87 14.40 14.24
CA SER A 91 -1.07 15.65 14.98
C SER A 91 0.23 16.44 15.10
N GLU A 92 1.36 15.77 15.35
CA GLU A 92 2.66 16.43 15.40
C GLU A 92 3.05 17.05 14.05
N ILE A 93 2.76 16.37 12.94
CA ILE A 93 3.03 16.89 11.58
C ILE A 93 2.14 18.11 11.30
N LEU A 94 0.83 18.00 11.58
CA LEU A 94 -0.14 19.08 11.37
C LEU A 94 0.20 20.31 12.22
N SER A 95 0.68 20.10 13.45
CA SER A 95 1.14 21.18 14.33
C SER A 95 2.33 21.94 13.72
N VAL A 96 3.35 21.24 13.22
CA VAL A 96 4.50 21.85 12.52
C VAL A 96 4.03 22.60 11.26
N ALA A 97 3.14 22.00 10.49
CA ALA A 97 2.55 22.61 9.30
C ALA A 97 1.63 23.81 9.61
N GLY A 98 1.26 24.04 10.88
CA GLY A 98 0.37 25.12 11.29
C GLY A 98 -1.08 24.89 10.95
N ILE A 99 -1.45 23.65 10.63
CA ILE A 99 -2.81 23.26 10.27
C ILE A 99 -3.60 23.07 11.56
N LYS A 100 -4.60 23.93 11.78
CA LYS A 100 -5.54 23.79 12.90
C LYS A 100 -6.66 22.82 12.51
N THR A 101 -6.90 21.82 13.35
CA THR A 101 -7.97 20.85 13.12
C THR A 101 -9.17 21.16 14.00
N ALA A 102 -10.30 21.55 13.38
CA ALA A 102 -11.57 21.77 14.11
C ALA A 102 -12.32 20.46 14.45
N GLY A 103 -11.75 19.29 14.13
CA GLY A 103 -12.37 17.98 14.32
C GLY A 103 -11.34 16.86 14.28
N THR A 104 -11.79 15.64 13.99
CA THR A 104 -10.90 14.47 13.90
C THR A 104 -10.00 14.55 12.65
N ILE A 105 -8.81 13.95 12.74
CA ILE A 105 -7.89 13.83 11.59
C ILE A 105 -8.55 13.10 10.42
N GLY A 106 -9.33 12.05 10.69
CA GLY A 106 -10.08 11.34 9.64
C GLY A 106 -11.02 12.27 8.87
N ARG A 107 -11.76 13.14 9.57
CA ARG A 107 -12.63 14.15 8.93
C ARG A 107 -11.84 15.17 8.13
N LEU A 108 -10.67 15.61 8.62
CA LEU A 108 -9.78 16.52 7.88
C LEU A 108 -9.29 15.88 6.57
N LEU A 109 -8.86 14.62 6.62
CA LEU A 109 -8.38 13.91 5.43
C LEU A 109 -9.50 13.69 4.43
N ALA A 110 -10.69 13.30 4.90
CA ALA A 110 -11.87 13.13 4.07
C ALA A 110 -12.29 14.43 3.38
N SER A 111 -12.25 15.58 4.08
CA SER A 111 -12.61 16.87 3.49
C SER A 111 -11.59 17.39 2.47
N HIS A 112 -10.37 16.86 2.47
CA HIS A 112 -9.30 17.18 1.53
C HIS A 112 -9.02 16.04 0.55
N HIS A 113 -9.94 15.07 0.44
CA HIS A 113 -9.80 13.94 -0.46
C HIS A 113 -9.99 14.38 -1.91
N ILE A 114 -8.97 14.12 -2.72
CA ILE A 114 -8.97 14.33 -4.16
C ILE A 114 -9.39 13.01 -4.82
N ARG A 115 -10.56 13.00 -5.45
CA ARG A 115 -11.00 11.88 -6.26
C ARG A 115 -10.38 12.00 -7.65
N THR A 116 -9.38 11.17 -7.89
CA THR A 116 -8.75 10.98 -9.20
C THR A 116 -9.64 10.14 -10.10
N GLY A 117 -9.49 10.30 -11.41
CA GLY A 117 -10.22 9.52 -12.40
C GLY A 117 -9.62 9.62 -13.80
N GLN A 118 -10.18 8.86 -14.73
CA GLN A 118 -9.72 8.76 -16.12
C GLN A 118 -10.70 9.41 -17.12
N GLY A 119 -11.80 10.00 -16.63
CA GLY A 119 -12.77 10.72 -17.43
C GLY A 119 -12.26 12.09 -17.88
N LEU A 120 -12.90 12.63 -18.92
CA LEU A 120 -12.53 13.92 -19.52
C LEU A 120 -12.60 15.11 -18.55
N PHE A 121 -13.40 14.99 -17.49
CA PHE A 121 -13.60 16.00 -16.46
C PHE A 121 -13.10 15.57 -15.08
N ASP A 122 -12.43 14.42 -15.01
CA ASP A 122 -11.85 13.93 -13.76
C ASP A 122 -10.52 14.63 -13.49
N ILE A 123 -10.11 14.63 -12.22
CA ILE A 123 -8.79 15.10 -11.83
C ILE A 123 -7.78 14.03 -12.28
N PRO A 124 -6.84 14.35 -13.20
CA PRO A 124 -5.90 13.38 -13.68
C PRO A 124 -4.97 12.95 -12.53
N GLY A 125 -4.81 11.65 -12.38
CA GLY A 125 -3.92 11.06 -11.38
C GLY A 125 -3.58 9.63 -11.76
N LEU A 126 -2.38 9.20 -11.37
CA LEU A 126 -1.99 7.80 -11.44
C LEU A 126 -2.12 7.21 -10.05
N ASP A 127 -3.25 6.60 -9.77
CA ASP A 127 -3.40 5.88 -8.52
C ASP A 127 -2.47 4.68 -8.52
N PHE A 128 -1.70 4.52 -7.44
CA PHE A 128 -0.87 3.34 -7.27
C PHE A 128 -1.77 2.14 -6.94
N CYS A 129 -2.36 1.54 -7.97
CA CYS A 129 -3.07 0.29 -7.85
C CYS A 129 -2.06 -0.77 -7.39
N GLY A 130 -2.20 -1.24 -6.15
CA GLY A 130 -1.59 -2.51 -5.73
C GLY A 130 -2.07 -3.66 -6.64
N THR A 131 -1.89 -4.92 -6.24
CA THR A 131 -2.38 -6.03 -7.07
C THR A 131 -3.91 -6.02 -7.13
N PRO A 132 -4.56 -5.65 -8.26
CA PRO A 132 -5.99 -5.40 -8.28
C PRO A 132 -6.78 -6.64 -7.86
N GLY A 133 -7.77 -6.47 -6.99
CA GLY A 133 -8.63 -7.57 -6.53
C GLY A 133 -7.98 -8.53 -5.53
N MET A 134 -6.86 -8.16 -4.91
CA MET A 134 -6.22 -8.92 -3.84
C MET A 134 -6.13 -8.11 -2.56
N SER A 135 -6.71 -8.60 -1.45
CA SER A 135 -6.50 -7.97 -0.14
C SER A 135 -5.10 -8.21 0.40
N VAL A 136 -4.68 -7.40 1.37
CA VAL A 136 -3.42 -7.63 2.11
C VAL A 136 -3.39 -9.03 2.72
N ALA A 137 -4.52 -9.48 3.26
CA ALA A 137 -4.66 -10.82 3.83
C ALA A 137 -4.48 -11.92 2.76
N ARG A 138 -5.02 -11.72 1.54
CA ARG A 138 -4.80 -12.65 0.44
C ARG A 138 -3.34 -12.64 -0.01
N VAL A 139 -2.75 -11.47 -0.26
CA VAL A 139 -1.34 -11.33 -0.65
C VAL A 139 -0.42 -12.06 0.33
N LYS A 140 -0.66 -11.93 1.64
CA LYS A 140 0.10 -12.64 2.67
C LYS A 140 -0.06 -14.16 2.62
N ARG A 141 -1.27 -14.66 2.38
CA ARG A 141 -1.53 -16.10 2.22
C ARG A 141 -0.85 -16.65 0.97
N GLU A 142 -0.95 -15.96 -0.16
CA GLU A 142 -0.28 -16.35 -1.41
C GLU A 142 1.24 -16.33 -1.24
N TYR A 143 1.78 -15.34 -0.55
CA TYR A 143 3.21 -15.29 -0.21
C TYR A 143 3.64 -16.46 0.68
N ALA A 144 2.86 -16.80 1.71
CA ALA A 144 3.14 -17.95 2.57
C ALA A 144 3.11 -19.28 1.79
N LEU A 145 2.11 -19.46 0.91
CA LEU A 145 2.01 -20.61 0.03
C LEU A 145 3.21 -20.69 -0.93
N ALA A 146 3.57 -19.58 -1.58
CA ALA A 146 4.73 -19.53 -2.48
C ALA A 146 6.03 -19.89 -1.75
N ARG A 147 6.18 -19.46 -0.49
CA ARG A 147 7.33 -19.84 0.35
C ARG A 147 7.34 -21.32 0.73
N GLU A 148 6.18 -21.89 1.05
CA GLU A 148 6.04 -23.33 1.33
C GLU A 148 6.42 -24.16 0.10
N LEU A 149 5.87 -23.83 -1.07
CA LEU A 149 6.18 -24.49 -2.33
C LEU A 149 7.67 -24.38 -2.69
N ARG A 150 8.26 -23.19 -2.54
CA ARG A 150 9.69 -23.01 -2.77
C ARG A 150 10.52 -23.89 -1.85
N THR A 151 10.21 -23.91 -0.55
CA THR A 151 10.91 -24.75 0.42
C THR A 151 10.80 -26.23 0.06
N TYR A 152 9.62 -26.65 -0.42
CA TYR A 152 9.39 -28.00 -0.91
C TYR A 152 10.30 -28.33 -2.10
N PHE A 153 10.34 -27.49 -3.13
CA PHE A 153 11.18 -27.74 -4.32
C PHE A 153 12.68 -27.66 -4.00
N ASP A 154 13.10 -26.74 -3.14
CA ASP A 154 14.51 -26.62 -2.71
C ASP A 154 14.96 -27.89 -1.93
N SER A 155 14.05 -28.51 -1.17
CA SER A 155 14.33 -29.73 -0.38
C SER A 155 14.10 -31.04 -1.16
N ASN A 156 13.42 -30.99 -2.29
CA ASN A 156 13.06 -32.15 -3.12
C ASN A 156 13.57 -31.92 -4.55
N SER A 157 14.89 -32.00 -4.73
CA SER A 157 15.49 -31.81 -6.05
C SER A 157 14.86 -32.76 -7.08
N PRO A 158 14.64 -32.29 -8.32
CA PRO A 158 14.11 -33.13 -9.38
C PRO A 158 15.00 -34.37 -9.55
N ALA A 159 14.38 -35.53 -9.50
CA ALA A 159 15.03 -36.82 -9.66
C ALA A 159 14.16 -37.71 -10.54
N GLY A 160 14.78 -38.30 -11.57
CA GLY A 160 14.09 -39.09 -12.59
C GLY A 160 13.62 -38.24 -13.79
N ALA A 161 12.59 -38.74 -14.49
CA ALA A 161 12.05 -38.05 -15.66
C ALA A 161 11.24 -36.81 -15.25
N ALA A 162 11.16 -35.80 -16.13
CA ALA A 162 10.41 -34.57 -15.88
C ALA A 162 8.94 -34.84 -15.50
N LEU A 163 8.30 -35.81 -16.16
CA LEU A 163 6.93 -36.22 -15.88
C LEU A 163 6.77 -36.78 -14.46
N GLU A 164 7.73 -37.56 -13.95
CA GLU A 164 7.70 -38.11 -12.59
C GLU A 164 7.80 -37.01 -11.54
N THR A 165 8.58 -35.97 -11.82
CA THR A 165 8.68 -34.78 -10.95
C THR A 165 7.35 -34.01 -10.90
N VAL A 166 6.68 -33.83 -12.05
CA VAL A 166 5.36 -33.20 -12.11
C VAL A 166 4.32 -34.03 -11.35
N LEU A 167 4.24 -35.34 -11.61
CA LEU A 167 3.31 -36.24 -10.94
C LEU A 167 3.52 -36.30 -9.43
N ARG A 168 4.77 -36.24 -8.96
CA ARG A 168 5.10 -36.17 -7.53
C ARG A 168 4.60 -34.86 -6.90
N SER A 169 4.75 -33.75 -7.62
CA SER A 169 4.33 -32.41 -7.18
C SER A 169 2.81 -32.22 -7.17
N LEU A 170 2.07 -33.01 -7.95
CA LEU A 170 0.60 -33.01 -7.97
C LEU A 170 -0.03 -33.79 -6.80
N LYS A 171 0.75 -34.58 -6.05
CA LYS A 171 0.23 -35.26 -4.86
C LYS A 171 -0.11 -34.21 -3.80
N PRO A 172 -1.27 -34.33 -3.10
CA PRO A 172 -1.66 -33.36 -2.08
C PRO A 172 -0.56 -33.19 -1.05
N ILE A 173 -0.09 -31.96 -0.85
CA ILE A 173 0.92 -31.65 0.16
C ILE A 173 0.21 -31.75 1.53
N PRO A 174 0.55 -32.75 2.38
CA PRO A 174 -0.19 -33.04 3.61
C PRO A 174 -0.09 -31.93 4.66
N SER A 175 0.86 -30.99 4.52
CA SER A 175 1.04 -29.84 5.42
C SER A 175 0.20 -28.61 5.07
N SER A 176 -0.47 -28.58 3.92
CA SER A 176 -1.10 -27.35 3.42
C SER A 176 -2.43 -27.06 4.13
N ARG A 177 -2.35 -26.49 5.34
CA ARG A 177 -3.51 -25.89 6.05
C ARG A 177 -4.21 -24.78 5.25
N HIS A 178 -3.65 -24.39 4.10
CA HIS A 178 -4.08 -23.28 3.26
C HIS A 178 -4.97 -23.69 2.07
N CYS A 179 -5.08 -24.99 1.75
CA CYS A 179 -5.72 -25.46 0.52
C CYS A 179 -7.26 -25.30 0.49
N SER A 180 -7.92 -25.23 1.66
CA SER A 180 -9.39 -25.20 1.75
C SER A 180 -10.05 -23.89 1.26
N THR A 181 -9.29 -22.87 0.87
CA THR A 181 -9.86 -21.55 0.48
C THR A 181 -9.78 -21.20 -1.01
N LEU A 182 -9.17 -22.06 -1.85
CA LEU A 182 -9.11 -21.82 -3.29
C LEU A 182 -10.40 -22.22 -4.05
N SER A 183 -11.34 -22.92 -3.42
CA SER A 183 -12.56 -23.43 -4.06
C SER A 183 -13.69 -22.39 -4.24
N HIS A 184 -13.55 -21.17 -3.71
CA HIS A 184 -14.62 -20.16 -3.73
C HIS A 184 -14.41 -19.01 -4.73
N PHE A 185 -13.45 -19.11 -5.64
CA PHE A 185 -13.33 -18.11 -6.71
C PHE A 185 -14.13 -18.54 -7.95
N PRO A 186 -15.07 -17.70 -8.44
CA PRO A 186 -15.64 -17.93 -9.75
C PRO A 186 -14.51 -17.87 -10.78
N VAL A 187 -14.30 -18.97 -11.50
CA VAL A 187 -13.42 -19.00 -12.67
C VAL A 187 -14.06 -18.06 -13.70
N LEU A 188 -13.57 -16.83 -13.78
CA LEU A 188 -14.02 -15.90 -14.81
C LEU A 188 -13.68 -16.50 -16.19
N PRO A 189 -14.63 -16.50 -17.14
CA PRO A 189 -14.42 -17.11 -18.45
C PRO A 189 -13.26 -16.45 -19.19
N LEU A 190 -12.44 -17.28 -19.84
CA LEU A 190 -11.18 -16.92 -20.54
C LEU A 190 -11.30 -15.76 -21.56
N LYS A 191 -12.51 -15.40 -22.02
CA LYS A 191 -12.74 -14.35 -23.02
C LYS A 191 -12.49 -12.92 -22.52
N SER A 192 -12.36 -12.67 -21.21
CA SER A 192 -12.09 -11.32 -20.66
C SER A 192 -10.61 -11.01 -20.38
N ARG A 193 -9.69 -11.95 -20.66
CA ARG A 193 -8.26 -11.81 -20.29
C ARG A 193 -7.40 -10.96 -21.22
N GLN A 194 -7.89 -10.62 -22.42
CA GLN A 194 -7.08 -9.89 -23.41
C GLN A 194 -6.85 -8.40 -23.09
N ALA A 195 -7.54 -7.85 -22.08
CA ALA A 195 -7.35 -6.46 -21.63
C ALA A 195 -6.44 -6.29 -20.39
N GLN A 196 -5.92 -7.38 -19.79
CA GLN A 196 -5.19 -7.30 -18.50
C GLN A 196 -3.72 -7.74 -18.54
N MET A 197 -3.15 -8.09 -19.68
CA MET A 197 -1.75 -8.58 -19.78
C MET A 197 -0.71 -7.49 -20.13
N SER A 198 -0.71 -6.35 -19.42
CA SER A 198 0.38 -5.35 -19.52
C SER A 198 0.92 -4.85 -18.17
N ALA A 199 0.78 -5.63 -17.09
CA ALA A 199 1.29 -5.24 -15.77
C ALA A 199 1.90 -6.42 -14.99
N SER A 200 2.84 -7.14 -15.61
CA SER A 200 3.61 -8.18 -14.92
C SER A 200 5.11 -7.95 -15.11
N SER A 201 5.60 -6.85 -14.52
CA SER A 201 7.01 -6.66 -14.17
C SER A 201 7.12 -5.56 -13.12
N CYS A 202 6.69 -5.83 -11.89
CA CYS A 202 6.93 -4.93 -10.76
C CYS A 202 6.90 -5.66 -9.42
N LEU A 203 7.68 -6.75 -9.30
CA LEU A 203 7.80 -7.48 -8.03
C LEU A 203 9.24 -7.80 -7.59
N LEU A 204 10.26 -7.29 -8.27
CA LEU A 204 11.65 -7.39 -7.82
C LEU A 204 12.47 -6.14 -8.18
N SER A 205 12.26 -5.03 -7.47
CA SER A 205 13.34 -4.07 -7.18
C SER A 205 12.91 -3.02 -6.15
N CYS A 206 12.98 -3.36 -4.86
CA CYS A 206 13.06 -2.37 -3.78
C CYS A 206 14.31 -2.59 -2.94
N LYS A 207 15.45 -2.82 -3.61
CA LYS A 207 16.78 -2.58 -3.03
C LYS A 207 17.41 -1.41 -3.77
N GLY A 208 17.35 -0.22 -3.18
CA GLY A 208 18.37 0.82 -3.41
C GLY A 208 18.08 1.94 -4.41
N LEU A 209 16.86 2.50 -4.46
CA LEU A 209 16.66 3.83 -5.07
C LEU A 209 16.56 4.90 -3.97
N ARG A 210 17.70 5.53 -3.66
CA ARG A 210 17.72 6.82 -2.97
C ARG A 210 17.31 7.86 -4.00
N ASN A 211 16.14 8.47 -3.82
CA ASN A 211 15.80 9.70 -4.54
C ASN A 211 15.87 10.87 -3.56
N SER A 212 16.46 11.98 -3.99
CA SER A 212 16.71 13.20 -3.20
C SER A 212 15.44 13.95 -2.76
N SER A 213 14.26 13.48 -3.17
CA SER A 213 12.96 14.15 -3.03
C SER A 213 12.20 13.87 -1.72
N GLY A 214 12.84 13.27 -0.71
CA GLY A 214 12.20 13.13 0.61
C GLY A 214 10.95 12.24 0.66
N ARG A 215 10.62 11.47 -0.39
CA ARG A 215 9.47 10.55 -0.37
C ARG A 215 9.60 9.49 0.73
N PHE A 216 8.49 9.22 1.42
CA PHE A 216 8.34 8.15 2.41
C PHE A 216 7.33 7.14 1.90
N SER A 217 7.70 5.85 1.88
CA SER A 217 6.84 4.77 1.42
C SER A 217 6.94 3.62 2.43
N CYS A 218 5.80 3.16 2.94
CA CYS A 218 5.70 1.92 3.71
C CYS A 218 4.97 0.87 2.87
N CYS A 219 5.60 -0.28 2.67
CA CYS A 219 4.98 -1.51 2.11
C CYS A 219 4.90 -2.59 3.20
#